data_AF-A0A661ZGI1-F1
#
_entry.id   AF-A0A661ZGI1-F1
#
_cell.length_a   1.000
_cell.length_b   1.000
_cell.length_c   1.000
_cell.angle_alpha   90.00
_cell.angle_beta   90.00
_cell.angle_gamma   90.00
#
_symmetry.space_group_name_H-M   'P 1'
#
loop_
_entity.id
_entity.type
_entity.pdbx_description
1 polymer ?
#
loop_
_entity_poly.entity_id
_entity_poly.type
_entity_poly.pdbx_seq_one_letter_code
_entity_poly.pdbx_strand_id
1 'polypeptide(L)'
;MKKIFLATLTIVIVSGFISLINAQNPFFTDVDNFMKTYVVDGKVKYALIVENPTKLSIIRKEISEFPLTDEIGPRNKAFYINAYNVLVIAQIVDNYPIGSPMEIPGFFDANKFDVAGDKLTLNQIENEILRPVYNDPRFHFVLVCGAVSCPPITNFAYMPDQLDSQMDKQAKLALNDSNFIRYDGETLSLSEIFKWYKDDFLIEHTTLVQYVNSYRNKPIAEDVKTSYYDYDWTLNEIIVESKPVMQENSNVAKTSPVVSNIFAYTPSSLLKKGGIEMQLFNNIYTQTAYRNADREEIKQEGRSTYYGGSFYALYGVSKAARVNVGFDLNVKAVYIDSVNGSPFKVFKFETTPYSRTALTSIGPKIKFQPIKSVSNFSVQSAFWIPIADDLESIEEFHDYPWMDYHMYTWWNQFYFDKTFGSNWQIFTEFDFLFRFKKTGSNTPTHVDLPLSLFASWFPTSKSTLYFQIQYSPRLQLEETQEYDWATESNYTVDPFELISDYAQTGLGAKYQLTRNFNLELSGTYFFTSKNGGAGYTMNLGLRYII
;
A
#
# COMPACT_ATOMS: atom_id res chain seq x y z
N MET A 1 -77.37 -12.00 -7.69
CA MET A 1 -76.59 -11.18 -6.74
C MET A 1 -75.51 -12.08 -6.14
N LYS A 2 -74.31 -12.03 -6.72
CA LYS A 2 -73.14 -12.83 -6.32
C LYS A 2 -71.94 -11.89 -6.30
N LYS A 3 -71.01 -12.19 -5.39
CA LYS A 3 -69.65 -11.65 -5.24
C LYS A 3 -69.48 -10.48 -4.25
N ILE A 4 -69.77 -10.81 -2.99
CA ILE A 4 -68.94 -10.45 -1.85
C ILE A 4 -67.77 -11.44 -1.87
N PHE A 5 -66.53 -10.99 -2.12
CA PHE A 5 -65.24 -11.66 -1.80
C PHE A 5 -64.11 -10.95 -2.56
N LEU A 6 -63.67 -9.75 -2.11
CA LEU A 6 -62.31 -9.23 -2.36
C LEU A 6 -62.09 -7.87 -1.65
N ALA A 7 -62.15 -7.83 -0.32
CA ALA A 7 -61.79 -6.61 0.42
C ALA A 7 -61.17 -6.87 1.82
N THR A 8 -60.70 -8.08 2.07
CA THR A 8 -60.07 -8.46 3.36
C THR A 8 -58.89 -9.41 3.12
N LEU A 9 -57.98 -9.02 2.23
CA LEU A 9 -56.66 -9.64 2.14
C LEU A 9 -55.57 -8.65 1.67
N THR A 10 -55.70 -7.37 2.03
CA THR A 10 -54.68 -6.35 1.76
C THR A 10 -54.35 -5.49 2.98
N ILE A 11 -54.94 -5.78 4.15
CA ILE A 11 -54.69 -5.05 5.42
C ILE A 11 -54.40 -6.04 6.57
N VAL A 12 -53.71 -7.16 6.28
CA VAL A 12 -53.15 -8.07 7.32
C VAL A 12 -51.70 -8.50 7.02
N ILE A 13 -51.11 -8.10 5.88
CA ILE A 13 -49.68 -8.37 5.58
C ILE A 13 -48.78 -7.15 5.84
N VAL A 14 -49.34 -5.98 6.19
CA VAL A 14 -48.55 -4.76 6.47
C VAL A 14 -48.47 -4.41 7.97
N SER A 15 -49.13 -5.17 8.85
CA SER A 15 -49.06 -5.00 10.31
C SER A 15 -48.36 -6.15 11.04
N GLY A 16 -47.79 -7.12 10.29
CA GLY A 16 -47.02 -8.25 10.83
C GLY A 16 -45.50 -8.18 10.57
N PHE A 17 -45.00 -7.06 10.03
CA PHE A 17 -43.57 -6.84 9.73
C PHE A 17 -42.99 -5.59 10.41
N ILE A 18 -43.52 -5.19 11.57
CA ILE A 18 -42.98 -4.10 12.40
C ILE A 18 -42.55 -4.60 13.80
N SER A 19 -42.55 -5.92 14.04
CA SER A 19 -42.13 -6.49 15.33
C SER A 19 -40.97 -7.49 15.25
N LEU A 20 -40.11 -7.38 14.22
CA LEU A 20 -38.89 -8.21 14.09
C LEU A 20 -37.69 -7.45 13.51
N ILE A 21 -37.68 -6.12 13.63
CA ILE A 21 -36.49 -5.27 13.36
C ILE A 21 -36.06 -4.61 14.68
N ASN A 22 -35.92 -5.41 15.73
CA ASN A 22 -34.83 -5.23 16.68
C ASN A 22 -33.81 -6.32 16.31
N ALA A 23 -33.25 -6.23 15.10
CA ALA A 23 -32.04 -6.97 14.81
C ALA A 23 -31.01 -6.48 15.84
N GLN A 24 -30.58 -7.37 16.74
CA GLN A 24 -29.51 -7.09 17.68
C GLN A 24 -28.36 -6.48 16.87
N ASN A 25 -27.97 -5.25 17.18
CA ASN A 25 -26.78 -4.64 16.61
C ASN A 25 -25.61 -5.62 16.86
N PRO A 26 -24.99 -6.18 15.80
CA PRO A 26 -24.01 -7.26 15.94
C PRO A 26 -22.67 -6.78 16.53
N PHE A 27 -22.52 -5.48 16.77
CA PHE A 27 -21.31 -4.81 17.26
C PHE A 27 -20.51 -5.61 18.29
N PHE A 28 -21.14 -6.02 19.39
CA PHE A 28 -20.40 -6.72 20.45
C PHE A 28 -19.84 -8.07 19.99
N THR A 29 -20.61 -8.82 19.19
CA THR A 29 -20.19 -10.10 18.61
C THR A 29 -19.08 -9.90 17.58
N ASP A 30 -19.18 -8.86 16.76
CA ASP A 30 -18.21 -8.59 15.70
C ASP A 30 -16.88 -8.06 16.27
N VAL A 31 -16.93 -7.19 17.28
CA VAL A 31 -15.75 -6.82 18.07
C VAL A 31 -15.15 -8.05 18.72
N ASP A 32 -15.95 -8.93 19.34
CA ASP A 32 -15.42 -10.11 20.03
C ASP A 32 -14.67 -11.04 19.07
N ASN A 33 -15.27 -11.33 17.92
CA ASN A 33 -14.64 -12.11 16.86
C ASN A 33 -13.38 -11.43 16.31
N PHE A 34 -13.40 -10.10 16.17
CA PHE A 34 -12.25 -9.32 15.74
C PHE A 34 -11.10 -9.41 16.75
N MET A 35 -11.36 -9.15 18.03
CA MET A 35 -10.35 -9.21 19.10
C MET A 35 -9.77 -10.62 19.22
N LYS A 36 -10.59 -11.68 19.17
CA LYS A 36 -10.13 -13.08 19.16
C LYS A 36 -9.22 -13.41 17.98
N THR A 37 -9.49 -12.82 16.82
CA THR A 37 -8.70 -13.06 15.60
C THR A 37 -7.35 -12.37 15.69
N TYR A 38 -7.35 -11.09 16.10
CA TYR A 38 -6.22 -10.20 15.90
C TYR A 38 -5.40 -9.89 17.15
N VAL A 39 -5.87 -10.24 18.34
CA VAL A 39 -5.14 -10.05 19.60
C VAL A 39 -4.65 -11.38 20.13
N VAL A 40 -3.35 -11.47 20.42
CA VAL A 40 -2.70 -12.64 21.03
C VAL A 40 -1.73 -12.15 22.09
N ASP A 41 -1.82 -12.71 23.29
CA ASP A 41 -0.93 -12.42 24.43
C ASP A 41 -0.75 -10.91 24.71
N GLY A 42 -1.85 -10.14 24.68
CA GLY A 42 -1.83 -8.70 24.94
C GLY A 42 -1.28 -7.84 23.81
N LYS A 43 -0.99 -8.43 22.64
CA LYS A 43 -0.42 -7.75 21.46
C LYS A 43 -1.34 -7.88 20.26
N VAL A 44 -1.29 -6.89 19.37
CA VAL A 44 -2.15 -6.81 18.19
C VAL A 44 -1.39 -7.19 16.93
N LYS A 45 -2.02 -7.99 16.08
CA LYS A 45 -1.52 -8.36 14.74
C LYS A 45 -1.80 -7.26 13.72
N TYR A 46 -1.25 -6.06 13.93
CA TYR A 46 -1.51 -4.88 13.11
C TYR A 46 -1.33 -5.13 11.61
N ALA A 47 -0.22 -5.77 11.21
CA ALA A 47 0.03 -6.15 9.82
C ALA A 47 -1.11 -7.00 9.21
N LEU A 48 -1.65 -7.97 9.96
CA LEU A 48 -2.75 -8.82 9.48
C LEU A 48 -4.09 -8.08 9.38
N ILE A 49 -4.29 -7.06 10.22
CA ILE A 49 -5.48 -6.19 10.12
C ILE A 49 -5.35 -5.29 8.88
N VAL A 50 -4.16 -4.74 8.63
CA VAL A 50 -3.86 -3.95 7.41
C VAL A 50 -4.12 -4.79 6.15
N GLU A 51 -3.73 -6.06 6.15
CA GLU A 51 -4.00 -7.00 5.04
C GLU A 51 -5.49 -7.36 4.89
N ASN A 52 -6.27 -7.33 5.97
CA ASN A 52 -7.66 -7.77 5.99
C ASN A 52 -8.57 -6.74 6.70
N PRO A 53 -8.70 -5.51 6.17
CA PRO A 53 -9.33 -4.40 6.89
C PRO A 53 -10.84 -4.54 6.98
N THR A 54 -11.46 -5.45 6.21
CA THR A 54 -12.92 -5.57 6.07
C THR A 54 -13.65 -5.64 7.42
N LYS A 55 -13.17 -6.47 8.35
CA LYS A 55 -13.79 -6.59 9.68
C LYS A 55 -13.68 -5.29 10.47
N LEU A 56 -12.52 -4.64 10.44
CA LEU A 56 -12.30 -3.36 11.11
C LEU A 56 -13.19 -2.26 10.51
N SER A 57 -13.34 -2.20 9.18
CA SER A 57 -14.21 -1.23 8.51
C SER A 57 -15.69 -1.43 8.84
N ILE A 58 -16.15 -2.68 8.94
CA ILE A 58 -17.52 -3.00 9.40
C ILE A 58 -17.73 -2.49 10.82
N ILE A 59 -16.81 -2.82 11.74
CA ILE A 59 -16.91 -2.39 13.14
C ILE A 59 -16.85 -0.87 13.26
N ARG A 60 -16.01 -0.15 12.48
CA ARG A 60 -16.01 1.33 12.47
C ARG A 60 -17.37 1.90 12.09
N LYS A 61 -18.04 1.30 11.11
CA LYS A 61 -19.39 1.70 10.73
C LYS A 61 -20.39 1.43 11.86
N GLU A 62 -20.31 0.28 12.51
CA GLU A 62 -21.15 -0.05 13.66
C GLU A 62 -20.90 0.89 14.85
N ILE A 63 -19.66 1.31 15.08
CA ILE A 63 -19.31 2.34 16.07
C ILE A 63 -20.00 3.67 15.72
N SER A 64 -19.92 4.08 14.47
CA SER A 64 -20.54 5.32 13.99
C SER A 64 -22.06 5.31 14.12
N GLU A 65 -22.71 4.17 13.90
CA GLU A 65 -24.18 4.04 13.82
C GLU A 65 -24.80 3.45 15.11
N PHE A 66 -24.00 3.23 16.17
CA PHE A 66 -24.47 2.53 17.37
C PHE A 66 -25.61 3.30 18.06
N PRO A 67 -26.79 2.68 18.28
CA PRO A 67 -27.91 3.36 18.91
C PRO A 67 -27.70 3.39 20.42
N LEU A 68 -27.25 4.54 20.94
CA LEU A 68 -27.16 4.81 22.37
C LEU A 68 -28.56 4.92 22.99
N THR A 69 -28.65 4.56 24.27
CA THR A 69 -29.83 4.80 25.10
C THR A 69 -29.55 5.90 26.11
N ASP A 70 -30.56 6.65 26.55
CA ASP A 70 -30.39 7.69 27.58
C ASP A 70 -30.03 7.12 28.97
N GLU A 71 -30.20 5.81 29.16
CA GLU A 71 -29.87 5.11 30.39
C GLU A 71 -28.35 4.99 30.59
N ILE A 72 -27.85 5.57 31.70
CA ILE A 72 -26.49 5.30 32.19
C ILE A 72 -26.46 3.85 32.68
N GLY A 73 -25.88 2.97 31.86
CA GLY A 73 -25.84 1.54 32.16
C GLY A 73 -24.67 0.81 31.51
N PRO A 74 -24.56 -0.51 31.79
CA PRO A 74 -23.44 -1.32 31.32
C PRO A 74 -23.39 -1.47 29.80
N ARG A 75 -24.52 -1.31 29.08
CA ARG A 75 -24.55 -1.37 27.61
C ARG A 75 -23.75 -0.25 26.96
N ASN A 76 -24.02 1.00 27.32
CA ASN A 76 -23.30 2.16 26.79
C ASN A 76 -21.84 2.15 27.27
N LYS A 77 -21.59 1.77 28.53
CA LYS A 77 -20.23 1.63 29.07
C LYS A 77 -19.40 0.62 28.28
N ALA A 78 -19.94 -0.58 28.05
CA ALA A 78 -19.29 -1.62 27.26
C ALA A 78 -19.07 -1.17 25.80
N PHE A 79 -20.03 -0.47 25.21
CA PHE A 79 -19.90 0.11 23.88
C PHE A 79 -18.70 1.05 23.80
N TYR A 80 -18.62 2.06 24.66
CA TYR A 80 -17.55 3.05 24.62
C TYR A 80 -16.16 2.45 24.89
N ILE A 81 -16.04 1.47 25.79
CA ILE A 81 -14.76 0.77 26.02
C ILE A 81 -14.31 0.03 24.75
N ASN A 82 -15.21 -0.74 24.13
CA ASN A 82 -14.89 -1.47 22.90
C ASN A 82 -14.59 -0.51 21.74
N ALA A 83 -15.40 0.55 21.59
CA ALA A 83 -15.19 1.57 20.57
C ALA A 83 -13.81 2.23 20.73
N TYR A 84 -13.44 2.67 21.93
CA TYR A 84 -12.13 3.25 22.20
C TYR A 84 -10.99 2.31 21.77
N ASN A 85 -11.01 1.05 22.23
CA ASN A 85 -9.94 0.09 21.93
C ASN A 85 -9.84 -0.23 20.43
N VAL A 86 -10.99 -0.39 19.76
CA VAL A 86 -11.03 -0.59 18.30
C VAL A 86 -10.56 0.65 17.57
N LEU A 87 -10.90 1.86 18.03
CA LEU A 87 -10.48 3.12 17.42
C LEU A 87 -8.98 3.39 17.59
N VAL A 88 -8.38 2.98 18.70
CA VAL A 88 -6.91 2.95 18.86
C VAL A 88 -6.28 2.02 17.84
N ILE A 89 -6.79 0.79 17.71
CA ILE A 89 -6.30 -0.16 16.71
C ILE A 89 -6.45 0.40 15.30
N ALA A 90 -7.62 0.96 15.00
CA ALA A 90 -7.95 1.59 13.75
C ALA A 90 -6.97 2.70 13.38
N GLN A 91 -6.70 3.61 14.31
CA GLN A 91 -5.81 4.74 14.06
C GLN A 91 -4.37 4.27 13.79
N ILE A 92 -3.92 3.24 14.49
CA ILE A 92 -2.62 2.61 14.24
C ILE A 92 -2.60 1.94 12.87
N VAL A 93 -3.64 1.17 12.51
CA VAL A 93 -3.78 0.50 11.21
C VAL A 93 -3.75 1.49 10.05
N ASP A 94 -4.42 2.64 10.18
CA ASP A 94 -4.47 3.68 9.15
C ASP A 94 -3.10 4.32 8.87
N ASN A 95 -2.17 4.24 9.84
CA ASN A 95 -0.84 4.84 9.75
C ASN A 95 0.28 3.80 9.71
N TYR A 96 -0.03 2.51 9.74
CA TYR A 96 0.95 1.43 9.83
C TYR A 96 1.85 1.36 8.56
N PRO A 97 3.16 1.06 8.68
CA PRO A 97 3.91 0.73 9.89
C PRO A 97 4.42 1.97 10.65
N ILE A 98 4.24 1.97 11.98
CA ILE A 98 4.81 2.94 12.93
C ILE A 98 5.49 2.20 14.08
N GLY A 99 6.48 2.83 14.72
CA GLY A 99 7.13 2.28 15.91
C GLY A 99 6.42 2.62 17.22
N SER A 100 5.56 3.64 17.22
CA SER A 100 4.85 4.13 18.39
C SER A 100 3.55 4.86 18.01
N PRO A 101 2.47 4.75 18.82
CA PRO A 101 1.30 5.62 18.69
C PRO A 101 1.63 7.12 18.72
N MET A 102 2.71 7.49 19.42
CA MET A 102 3.18 8.87 19.54
C MET A 102 3.78 9.45 18.25
N GLU A 103 4.01 8.63 17.22
CA GLU A 103 4.43 9.11 15.90
C GLU A 103 3.28 9.77 15.12
N ILE A 104 2.03 9.53 15.52
CA ILE A 104 0.83 10.09 14.88
C ILE A 104 0.49 11.42 15.59
N PRO A 105 0.57 12.57 14.91
CA PRO A 105 0.23 13.84 15.51
C PRO A 105 -1.23 13.85 15.99
N GLY A 106 -1.43 14.26 17.25
CA GLY A 106 -2.75 14.41 17.84
C GLY A 106 -3.52 13.10 18.04
N PHE A 107 -2.80 12.00 18.27
CA PHE A 107 -3.35 10.64 18.36
C PHE A 107 -4.55 10.53 19.31
N PHE A 108 -4.46 11.18 20.47
CA PHE A 108 -5.51 11.12 21.50
C PHE A 108 -6.47 12.32 21.48
N ASP A 109 -6.02 13.50 21.06
CA ASP A 109 -6.67 14.79 21.33
C ASP A 109 -7.07 15.61 20.10
N ALA A 110 -6.59 15.28 18.89
CA ALA A 110 -6.95 16.01 17.68
C ALA A 110 -7.73 15.17 16.66
N ASN A 111 -7.38 13.89 16.52
CA ASN A 111 -7.98 13.02 15.51
C ASN A 111 -9.38 12.55 15.96
N LYS A 112 -10.39 12.84 15.13
CA LYS A 112 -11.81 12.58 15.43
C LYS A 112 -12.33 11.37 14.67
N PHE A 113 -13.22 10.63 15.34
CA PHE A 113 -13.92 9.46 14.82
C PHE A 113 -15.42 9.69 14.92
N ASP A 114 -16.18 9.15 13.96
CA ASP A 114 -17.63 9.10 14.05
C ASP A 114 -18.01 7.99 15.05
N VAL A 115 -18.67 8.36 16.15
CA VAL A 115 -19.05 7.49 17.26
C VAL A 115 -20.49 7.82 17.66
N ALA A 116 -21.39 6.87 17.44
CA ALA A 116 -22.82 7.00 17.75
C ALA A 116 -23.46 8.32 17.24
N GLY A 117 -23.06 8.77 16.05
CA GLY A 117 -23.54 10.01 15.42
C GLY A 117 -22.73 11.27 15.72
N ASP A 118 -21.83 11.24 16.71
CA ASP A 118 -20.98 12.36 17.08
C ASP A 118 -19.54 12.22 16.57
N LYS A 119 -18.81 13.35 16.45
CA LYS A 119 -17.38 13.36 16.10
C LYS A 119 -16.52 13.58 17.34
N LEU A 120 -15.94 12.49 17.86
CA LEU A 120 -15.22 12.46 19.13
C LEU A 120 -13.75 12.07 18.94
N THR A 121 -12.86 12.64 19.75
CA THR A 121 -11.48 12.14 19.90
C THR A 121 -11.42 11.01 20.93
N LEU A 122 -10.33 10.25 20.97
CA LEU A 122 -10.12 9.23 22.01
C LEU A 122 -10.19 9.84 23.42
N ASN A 123 -9.59 11.03 23.61
CA ASN A 123 -9.65 11.75 24.88
C ASN A 123 -11.06 12.19 25.25
N GLN A 124 -11.91 12.53 24.29
CA GLN A 124 -13.32 12.86 24.60
C GLN A 124 -14.09 11.63 25.06
N ILE A 125 -13.87 10.47 24.42
CA ILE A 125 -14.48 9.20 24.85
C ILE A 125 -14.05 8.86 26.28
N GLU A 126 -12.76 8.98 26.59
CA GLU A 126 -12.22 8.64 27.91
C GLU A 126 -12.59 9.67 28.99
N ASN A 127 -12.29 10.94 28.75
CA ASN A 127 -12.28 11.98 29.79
C ASN A 127 -13.57 12.79 29.88
N GLU A 128 -14.38 12.83 28.83
CA GLU A 128 -15.65 13.57 28.83
C GLU A 128 -16.87 12.64 28.94
N ILE A 129 -16.72 11.37 28.54
CA ILE A 129 -17.82 10.39 28.56
C ILE A 129 -17.59 9.31 29.63
N LEU A 130 -16.51 8.52 29.56
CA LEU A 130 -16.36 7.36 30.44
C LEU A 130 -16.04 7.74 31.90
N ARG A 131 -14.93 8.45 32.13
CA ARG A 131 -14.45 8.79 33.48
C ARG A 131 -15.47 9.57 34.32
N PRO A 132 -16.03 10.70 33.86
CA PRO A 132 -16.92 11.52 34.70
C PRO A 132 -18.32 10.90 34.92
N VAL A 133 -18.80 10.07 33.98
CA VAL A 133 -20.14 9.45 34.10
C VAL A 133 -20.11 8.25 35.04
N TYR A 134 -19.07 7.43 34.99
CA TYR A 134 -19.04 6.16 35.72
C TYR A 134 -18.12 6.15 36.95
N ASN A 135 -17.18 7.09 37.06
CA ASN A 135 -16.23 7.20 38.18
C ASN A 135 -15.54 5.87 38.55
N ASP A 136 -15.18 5.09 37.53
CA ASP A 136 -14.64 3.74 37.70
C ASP A 136 -13.14 3.71 37.36
N PRO A 137 -12.23 3.60 38.33
CA PRO A 137 -10.79 3.62 38.08
C PRO A 137 -10.30 2.45 37.23
N ARG A 138 -11.10 1.38 37.06
CA ARG A 138 -10.73 0.23 36.24
C ARG A 138 -10.62 0.56 34.75
N PHE A 139 -11.10 1.72 34.30
CA PHE A 139 -10.89 2.20 32.92
C PHE A 139 -9.41 2.22 32.53
N HIS A 140 -8.53 2.54 33.47
CA HIS A 140 -7.08 2.58 33.28
C HIS A 140 -6.43 1.20 33.05
N PHE A 141 -7.22 0.13 33.12
CA PHE A 141 -6.79 -1.24 32.83
C PHE A 141 -7.53 -1.88 31.63
N VAL A 142 -8.52 -1.18 31.07
CA VAL A 142 -9.33 -1.70 29.96
C VAL A 142 -9.33 -0.80 28.73
N LEU A 143 -8.91 0.46 28.86
CA LEU A 143 -8.66 1.37 27.75
C LEU A 143 -7.17 1.30 27.39
N VAL A 144 -6.87 0.84 26.18
CA VAL A 144 -5.50 0.56 25.75
C VAL A 144 -5.00 1.64 24.80
N CYS A 145 -3.76 2.09 24.99
CA CYS A 145 -3.11 3.16 24.26
C CYS A 145 -2.24 2.72 23.07
N GLY A 146 -2.17 1.41 22.78
CA GLY A 146 -1.35 0.83 21.70
C GLY A 146 0.15 0.70 22.02
N ALA A 147 0.56 0.89 23.28
CA ALA A 147 1.97 0.81 23.70
C ALA A 147 2.30 -0.46 24.50
N VAL A 148 3.58 -0.84 24.56
CA VAL A 148 4.07 -2.00 25.32
C VAL A 148 3.85 -1.83 26.83
N SER A 149 4.03 -0.62 27.37
CA SER A 149 3.78 -0.34 28.80
C SER A 149 2.30 -0.16 29.17
N CYS A 150 1.40 -0.26 28.20
CA CYS A 150 -0.03 -0.23 28.45
C CYS A 150 -0.52 -1.55 29.07
N PRO A 151 -1.62 -1.55 29.83
CA PRO A 151 -2.29 -2.78 30.23
C PRO A 151 -2.54 -3.69 29.01
N PRO A 152 -2.37 -5.01 29.14
CA PRO A 152 -2.55 -5.93 28.01
C PRO A 152 -3.94 -5.81 27.39
N ILE A 153 -4.00 -5.65 26.06
CA ILE A 153 -5.26 -5.66 25.34
C ILE A 153 -5.92 -7.05 25.39
N THR A 154 -7.24 -7.08 25.58
CA THR A 154 -7.98 -8.34 25.66
C THR A 154 -8.23 -8.93 24.28
N ASN A 155 -8.27 -10.26 24.19
CA ASN A 155 -8.67 -10.97 22.97
C ASN A 155 -10.17 -11.25 22.92
N PHE A 156 -10.97 -10.43 23.59
CA PHE A 156 -12.44 -10.53 23.65
C PHE A 156 -13.03 -9.12 23.71
N ALA A 157 -14.31 -9.00 23.35
CA ALA A 157 -15.07 -7.76 23.57
C ALA A 157 -15.62 -7.69 25.00
N TYR A 158 -15.75 -6.47 25.52
CA TYR A 158 -16.48 -6.24 26.75
C TYR A 158 -17.99 -6.37 26.48
N MET A 159 -18.65 -7.30 27.16
CA MET A 159 -20.06 -7.59 26.95
C MET A 159 -20.91 -6.91 28.03
N PRO A 160 -22.07 -6.30 27.71
CA PRO A 160 -22.87 -5.58 28.72
C PRO A 160 -23.24 -6.42 29.95
N ASP A 161 -23.57 -7.70 29.77
CA ASP A 161 -23.97 -8.64 30.83
C ASP A 161 -22.79 -9.20 31.62
N GLN A 162 -21.56 -9.04 31.15
CA GLN A 162 -20.33 -9.54 31.78
C GLN A 162 -19.35 -8.43 32.20
N LEU A 163 -19.66 -7.17 31.85
CA LEU A 163 -18.73 -6.05 31.86
C LEU A 163 -17.99 -5.90 33.19
N ASP A 164 -18.73 -5.88 34.30
CA ASP A 164 -18.14 -5.66 35.62
C ASP A 164 -17.12 -6.75 35.97
N SER A 165 -17.48 -8.01 35.75
CA SER A 165 -16.59 -9.15 35.96
C SER A 165 -15.36 -9.14 35.04
N GLN A 166 -15.51 -8.68 33.79
CA GLN A 166 -14.41 -8.56 32.83
C GLN A 166 -13.44 -7.46 33.25
N MET A 167 -13.95 -6.30 33.66
CA MET A 167 -13.14 -5.17 34.15
C MET A 167 -12.41 -5.52 35.45
N ASP A 168 -13.10 -6.13 36.42
CA ASP A 168 -12.50 -6.62 37.67
C ASP A 168 -11.37 -7.62 37.41
N LYS A 169 -11.60 -8.57 36.49
CA LYS A 169 -10.58 -9.53 36.08
C LYS A 169 -9.34 -8.85 35.47
N GLN A 170 -9.51 -7.85 34.60
CA GLN A 170 -8.37 -7.14 34.01
C GLN A 170 -7.60 -6.33 35.07
N ALA A 171 -8.30 -5.66 35.99
CA ALA A 171 -7.67 -4.96 37.11
C ALA A 171 -6.83 -5.93 37.97
N LYS A 172 -7.39 -7.10 38.32
CA LYS A 172 -6.66 -8.15 39.06
C LYS A 172 -5.44 -8.66 38.30
N LEU A 173 -5.55 -8.89 36.99
CA LEU A 173 -4.43 -9.35 36.18
C LEU A 173 -3.31 -8.30 36.13
N ALA A 174 -3.63 -7.04 35.82
CA ALA A 174 -2.66 -5.96 35.76
C ALA A 174 -1.97 -5.73 37.12
N LEU A 175 -2.73 -5.71 38.22
CA LEU A 175 -2.20 -5.41 39.56
C LEU A 175 -1.42 -6.56 40.21
N ASN A 176 -1.49 -7.76 39.61
CA ASN A 176 -0.67 -8.92 40.01
C ASN A 176 0.43 -9.26 38.98
N ASP A 177 0.54 -8.52 37.87
CA ASP A 177 1.66 -8.67 36.93
C ASP A 177 2.90 -7.98 37.49
N SER A 178 3.98 -8.73 37.67
CA SER A 178 5.26 -8.20 38.17
C SER A 178 5.93 -7.21 37.22
N ASN A 179 5.55 -7.19 35.93
CA ASN A 179 6.05 -6.20 34.97
C ASN A 179 5.36 -4.85 35.11
N PHE A 180 4.12 -4.85 35.59
CA PHE A 180 3.27 -3.67 35.76
C PHE A 180 3.29 -3.12 37.20
N ILE A 181 3.32 -4.02 38.19
CA ILE A 181 3.53 -3.72 39.61
C ILE A 181 4.87 -4.31 40.05
N ARG A 182 5.92 -3.50 39.97
CA ARG A 182 7.32 -3.90 40.26
C ARG A 182 7.63 -3.66 41.73
N TYR A 183 7.83 -4.74 42.49
CA TYR A 183 8.17 -4.67 43.91
C TYR A 183 9.43 -5.49 44.19
N ASP A 184 10.47 -4.85 44.72
CA ASP A 184 11.77 -5.48 45.03
C ASP A 184 11.94 -5.86 46.51
N GLY A 185 10.94 -5.58 47.35
CA GLY A 185 10.99 -5.79 48.80
C GLY A 185 11.15 -4.51 49.62
N GLU A 186 11.58 -3.41 49.00
CA GLU A 186 11.76 -2.10 49.65
C GLU A 186 10.96 -0.99 48.96
N THR A 187 10.90 -1.02 47.63
CA THR A 187 10.27 0.00 46.80
C THR A 187 9.23 -0.60 45.86
N LEU A 188 8.04 0.01 45.84
CA LEU A 188 6.97 -0.27 44.89
C LEU A 188 7.07 0.72 43.72
N SER A 189 7.51 0.23 42.55
CA SER A 189 7.60 1.03 41.32
C SER A 189 6.34 0.83 40.48
N LEU A 190 5.60 1.91 40.27
CA LEU A 190 4.31 1.96 39.59
C LEU A 190 4.44 2.53 38.17
N SER A 191 3.51 2.16 37.28
CA SER A 191 3.37 2.81 35.97
C SER A 191 3.05 4.31 36.13
N GLU A 192 3.49 5.14 35.18
CA GLU A 192 3.12 6.57 35.15
C GLU A 192 1.60 6.80 35.06
N ILE A 193 0.79 5.80 34.66
CA ILE A 193 -0.67 5.86 34.73
C ILE A 193 -1.16 6.23 36.14
N PHE A 194 -0.53 5.69 37.20
CA PHE A 194 -0.87 6.03 38.59
C PHE A 194 -0.47 7.45 38.99
N LYS A 195 0.40 8.10 38.22
CA LYS A 195 0.78 9.50 38.40
C LYS A 195 -0.17 10.42 37.64
N TRP A 196 -0.51 10.08 36.39
CA TRP A 196 -1.38 10.88 35.53
C TRP A 196 -2.84 10.87 36.00
N TYR A 197 -3.32 9.72 36.49
CA TYR A 197 -4.71 9.51 36.88
C TYR A 197 -4.88 9.23 38.38
N LYS A 198 -3.99 9.80 39.19
CA LYS A 198 -3.95 9.58 40.65
C LYS A 198 -5.31 9.77 41.31
N ASP A 199 -6.03 10.83 40.95
CA ASP A 199 -7.29 11.19 41.59
C ASP A 199 -8.38 10.13 41.38
N ASP A 200 -8.39 9.45 40.23
CA ASP A 200 -9.35 8.38 39.94
C ASP A 200 -9.15 7.18 40.88
N PHE A 201 -7.89 6.82 41.15
CA PHE A 201 -7.55 5.71 42.04
C PHE A 201 -7.83 6.00 43.52
N LEU A 202 -7.96 7.28 43.89
CA LEU A 202 -8.16 7.73 45.26
C LEU A 202 -9.61 8.11 45.57
N ILE A 203 -10.56 7.84 44.66
CA ILE A 203 -12.00 8.08 44.90
C ILE A 203 -12.48 7.28 46.12
N GLU A 204 -12.10 5.99 46.20
CA GLU A 204 -12.52 5.08 47.29
C GLU A 204 -11.36 4.66 48.21
N HIS A 205 -10.15 5.19 47.99
CA HIS A 205 -8.93 4.78 48.72
C HIS A 205 -8.10 5.97 49.18
N THR A 206 -7.39 5.82 50.31
CA THR A 206 -6.57 6.91 50.86
C THR A 206 -5.20 6.98 50.20
N THR A 207 -4.65 5.83 49.76
CA THR A 207 -3.33 5.75 49.12
C THR A 207 -3.35 4.86 47.88
N LEU A 208 -2.39 5.07 46.97
CA LEU A 208 -2.21 4.20 45.80
C LEU A 208 -1.86 2.77 46.21
N VAL A 209 -1.17 2.58 47.33
CA VAL A 209 -0.85 1.24 47.86
C VAL A 209 -2.12 0.52 48.32
N GLN A 210 -3.07 1.22 48.96
CA GLN A 210 -4.36 0.66 49.32
C GLN A 210 -5.18 0.25 48.09
N TYR A 211 -5.20 1.09 47.05
CA TYR A 211 -5.84 0.74 45.78
C TYR A 211 -5.20 -0.50 45.15
N VAL A 212 -3.87 -0.54 45.06
CA VAL A 212 -3.15 -1.70 44.51
C VAL A 212 -3.45 -2.96 45.33
N ASN A 213 -3.45 -2.87 46.66
CA ASN A 213 -3.72 -4.00 47.55
C ASN A 213 -5.15 -4.53 47.49
N SER A 214 -6.14 -3.74 47.04
CA SER A 214 -7.52 -4.23 46.90
C SER A 214 -7.67 -5.35 45.86
N TYR A 215 -6.70 -5.45 44.94
CA TYR A 215 -6.67 -6.47 43.88
C TYR A 215 -5.51 -7.47 44.00
N ARG A 216 -4.53 -7.25 44.89
CA ARG A 216 -3.34 -8.11 45.00
C ARG A 216 -3.62 -9.40 45.77
N ASN A 217 -3.07 -10.51 45.27
CA ASN A 217 -3.04 -11.79 45.98
C ASN A 217 -2.10 -11.77 47.19
N LYS A 218 -1.03 -10.97 47.10
CA LYS A 218 -0.04 -10.76 48.17
C LYS A 218 0.06 -9.27 48.46
N PRO A 219 -0.58 -8.78 49.54
CA PRO A 219 -0.54 -7.38 49.92
C PRO A 219 0.90 -6.91 50.15
N ILE A 220 1.15 -5.64 49.81
CA ILE A 220 2.40 -4.92 50.09
C ILE A 220 2.16 -4.05 51.33
N ALA A 221 3.18 -3.84 52.16
CA ALA A 221 3.08 -2.96 53.32
C ALA A 221 2.65 -1.53 52.91
N GLU A 222 1.72 -0.92 53.67
CA GLU A 222 1.13 0.37 53.29
C GLU A 222 2.13 1.55 53.35
N ASP A 223 3.19 1.42 54.13
CA ASP A 223 4.26 2.40 54.32
C ASP A 223 5.45 2.23 53.34
N VAL A 224 5.31 1.31 52.36
CA VAL A 224 6.34 1.09 51.33
C VAL A 224 6.64 2.37 50.55
N LYS A 225 7.91 2.59 50.22
CA LYS A 225 8.31 3.68 49.34
C LYS A 225 7.75 3.44 47.95
N THR A 226 7.09 4.44 47.36
CA THR A 226 6.60 4.37 45.98
C THR A 226 7.50 5.15 45.03
N SER A 227 7.63 4.65 43.79
CA SER A 227 8.29 5.34 42.69
C SER A 227 7.53 5.10 41.38
N TYR A 228 7.92 5.78 40.30
CA TYR A 228 7.35 5.58 38.97
C TYR A 228 8.44 5.19 37.98
N TYR A 229 8.15 4.26 37.08
CA TYR A 229 9.06 3.88 35.99
C TYR A 229 8.64 4.51 34.66
N ASP A 230 9.61 4.75 33.77
CA ASP A 230 9.38 5.36 32.46
C ASP A 230 8.44 4.53 31.58
N TYR A 231 7.52 5.20 30.89
CA TYR A 231 6.53 4.56 30.04
C TYR A 231 7.11 4.21 28.65
N ASP A 232 7.16 2.91 28.32
CA ASP A 232 7.59 2.44 27.00
C ASP A 232 6.46 2.56 25.98
N TRP A 233 6.58 3.59 25.13
CA TRP A 233 5.66 3.90 24.03
C TRP A 233 5.86 3.07 22.76
N THR A 234 6.76 2.08 22.77
CA THR A 234 6.92 1.14 21.65
C THR A 234 5.59 0.48 21.33
N LEU A 235 5.26 0.34 20.05
CA LEU A 235 4.00 -0.23 19.59
C LEU A 235 3.81 -1.66 20.12
N ASN A 236 2.62 -1.97 20.62
CA ASN A 236 2.27 -3.32 21.13
C ASN A 236 1.98 -4.32 19.99
N GLU A 237 2.91 -4.44 19.05
CA GLU A 237 2.78 -5.33 17.91
C GLU A 237 3.43 -6.70 18.15
N ILE A 238 2.96 -7.69 17.40
CA ILE A 238 3.64 -8.99 17.27
C ILE A 238 4.73 -8.84 16.21
N ILE A 239 5.97 -8.57 16.64
CA ILE A 239 7.16 -8.63 15.78
C ILE A 239 7.54 -10.11 15.63
N VAL A 240 7.29 -10.70 14.46
CA VAL A 240 7.82 -12.04 14.15
C VAL A 240 9.28 -11.88 13.72
N GLU A 241 10.20 -11.93 14.70
CA GLU A 241 11.64 -11.96 14.43
C GLU A 241 12.02 -13.27 13.73
N SER A 242 12.53 -13.20 12.50
CA SER A 242 13.24 -14.32 11.88
C SER A 242 14.74 -14.20 12.18
N LYS A 243 15.24 -14.95 13.17
CA LYS A 243 16.68 -15.24 13.31
C LYS A 243 17.01 -16.63 12.75
N PRO A 244 18.18 -16.82 12.11
CA PRO A 244 18.59 -18.09 11.54
C PRO A 244 19.46 -18.88 12.53
N VAL A 245 19.09 -20.12 12.87
CA VAL A 245 20.05 -21.17 13.25
C VAL A 245 19.46 -22.54 12.88
N MET A 246 20.26 -23.35 12.20
CA MET A 246 19.98 -24.77 11.96
C MET A 246 20.02 -25.57 13.26
N GLN A 247 18.96 -26.33 13.56
CA GLN A 247 19.04 -27.73 13.97
C GLN A 247 17.65 -28.38 13.99
N GLU A 248 17.60 -29.61 13.47
CA GLU A 248 16.41 -30.46 13.32
C GLU A 248 15.77 -30.83 14.66
N ASN A 249 14.45 -30.65 14.79
CA ASN A 249 13.46 -31.74 14.76
C ASN A 249 12.09 -31.28 15.28
N SER A 250 11.06 -31.95 14.76
CA SER A 250 9.65 -32.02 15.20
C SER A 250 8.65 -30.93 14.75
N ASN A 251 7.99 -31.25 13.63
CA ASN A 251 6.55 -31.17 13.36
C ASN A 251 5.68 -30.35 14.35
N VAL A 252 5.26 -29.16 13.94
CA VAL A 252 3.85 -28.76 13.72
C VAL A 252 3.87 -27.54 12.80
N ALA A 253 3.38 -27.67 11.56
CA ALA A 253 3.29 -26.57 10.61
C ALA A 253 2.26 -25.54 11.08
N LYS A 254 2.72 -24.38 11.56
CA LYS A 254 1.94 -23.14 11.66
C LYS A 254 2.41 -22.20 10.56
N THR A 255 1.67 -22.17 9.45
CA THR A 255 1.87 -21.24 8.36
C THR A 255 1.31 -19.87 8.77
N SER A 256 2.19 -18.96 9.19
CA SER A 256 1.88 -17.52 9.27
C SER A 256 1.64 -16.98 7.85
N PRO A 257 0.67 -16.07 7.63
CA PRO A 257 0.40 -15.52 6.31
C PRO A 257 1.61 -14.74 5.80
N VAL A 258 2.07 -15.08 4.60
CA VAL A 258 3.09 -14.33 3.87
C VAL A 258 2.39 -13.15 3.22
N VAL A 259 2.63 -11.94 3.73
CA VAL A 259 2.23 -10.70 3.05
C VAL A 259 2.87 -10.70 1.68
N SER A 260 2.05 -10.49 0.66
CA SER A 260 2.52 -10.51 -0.71
C SER A 260 3.39 -9.30 -1.01
N ASN A 261 4.55 -9.53 -1.64
CA ASN A 261 5.41 -8.46 -2.13
C ASN A 261 4.70 -7.62 -3.18
N ILE A 262 3.72 -8.17 -3.90
CA ILE A 262 2.93 -7.43 -4.88
C ILE A 262 2.04 -6.38 -4.19
N PHE A 263 1.62 -6.64 -2.95
CA PHE A 263 0.83 -5.70 -2.15
C PHE A 263 1.71 -4.74 -1.34
N ALA A 264 2.79 -5.26 -0.75
CA ALA A 264 3.68 -4.48 0.13
C ALA A 264 4.60 -3.52 -0.64
N TYR A 265 5.01 -3.88 -1.86
CA TYR A 265 5.89 -3.07 -2.70
C TYR A 265 5.16 -2.67 -3.97
N THR A 266 4.32 -1.65 -3.87
CA THR A 266 3.72 -1.01 -5.04
C THR A 266 4.80 -0.31 -5.88
N PRO A 267 4.50 0.13 -7.11
CA PRO A 267 5.45 0.88 -7.90
C PRO A 267 5.95 2.17 -7.22
N SER A 268 5.20 2.77 -6.28
CA SER A 268 5.70 3.94 -5.53
C SER A 268 6.55 3.57 -4.29
N SER A 269 6.47 2.34 -3.79
CA SER A 269 7.22 1.91 -2.60
C SER A 269 8.73 1.99 -2.77
N LEU A 270 9.43 2.25 -1.66
CA LEU A 270 10.89 2.25 -1.57
C LEU A 270 11.38 1.22 -0.54
N LEU A 271 12.62 0.77 -0.73
CA LEU A 271 13.29 -0.18 0.14
C LEU A 271 13.90 0.51 1.38
N LYS A 272 13.78 -0.13 2.55
CA LYS A 272 14.54 0.25 3.75
C LYS A 272 16.03 -0.07 3.57
N LYS A 273 16.86 0.53 4.43
CA LYS A 273 18.31 0.30 4.42
C LYS A 273 18.64 -1.20 4.41
N GLY A 274 19.41 -1.65 3.42
CA GLY A 274 19.79 -3.05 3.27
C GLY A 274 18.89 -3.87 2.34
N GLY A 275 17.69 -3.38 2.01
CA GLY A 275 16.80 -4.05 1.07
C GLY A 275 17.32 -3.96 -0.36
N ILE A 276 17.01 -4.98 -1.16
CA ILE A 276 17.44 -5.09 -2.57
C ILE A 276 16.23 -5.39 -3.43
N GLU A 277 16.08 -4.66 -4.52
CA GLU A 277 15.14 -4.97 -5.59
C GLU A 277 15.90 -5.17 -6.89
N MET A 278 15.57 -6.24 -7.61
CA MET A 278 16.02 -6.48 -8.97
C MET A 278 14.81 -6.72 -9.85
N GLN A 279 14.79 -6.11 -11.03
CA GLN A 279 13.72 -6.31 -11.99
C GLN A 279 14.31 -6.54 -13.38
N LEU A 280 13.80 -7.56 -14.05
CA LEU A 280 14.02 -7.81 -15.46
C LEU A 280 12.67 -7.65 -16.17
N PHE A 281 12.57 -6.66 -17.05
CA PHE A 281 11.38 -6.42 -17.87
C PHE A 281 11.71 -6.71 -19.33
N ASN A 282 10.88 -7.52 -19.97
CA ASN A 282 10.99 -7.88 -21.37
C ASN A 282 9.76 -7.38 -22.10
N ASN A 283 9.96 -6.58 -23.13
CA ASN A 283 8.92 -6.06 -24.01
C ASN A 283 9.18 -6.56 -25.43
N ILE A 284 8.16 -7.10 -26.08
CA ILE A 284 8.13 -7.29 -27.53
C ILE A 284 7.08 -6.33 -28.07
N TYR A 285 7.48 -5.42 -28.94
CA TYR A 285 6.59 -4.62 -29.76
C TYR A 285 6.62 -5.15 -31.19
N THR A 286 5.47 -5.42 -31.79
CA THR A 286 5.40 -5.92 -33.18
C THR A 286 4.29 -5.22 -33.96
N GLN A 287 4.56 -4.93 -35.23
CA GLN A 287 3.64 -4.24 -36.11
C GLN A 287 3.71 -4.77 -37.55
N THR A 288 2.59 -4.64 -38.27
CA THR A 288 2.48 -4.84 -39.72
C THR A 288 1.91 -3.61 -40.42
N ALA A 289 1.73 -2.53 -39.66
CA ALA A 289 1.23 -1.25 -40.11
C ALA A 289 1.78 -0.14 -39.20
N TYR A 290 1.76 1.09 -39.68
CA TYR A 290 2.05 2.30 -38.92
C TYR A 290 0.99 3.36 -39.24
N ARG A 291 1.00 4.47 -38.52
CA ARG A 291 0.13 5.62 -38.77
C ARG A 291 0.93 6.85 -39.14
N ASN A 292 0.50 7.55 -40.19
CA ASN A 292 1.12 8.79 -40.67
C ASN A 292 0.77 10.00 -39.79
N ALA A 293 1.08 11.22 -40.25
CA ALA A 293 0.79 12.47 -39.53
C ALA A 293 -0.71 12.71 -39.32
N ASP A 294 -1.53 12.25 -40.26
CA ASP A 294 -3.00 12.33 -40.24
C ASP A 294 -3.65 11.16 -39.49
N ARG A 295 -2.82 10.29 -38.87
CA ARG A 295 -3.21 9.06 -38.15
C ARG A 295 -3.83 7.98 -39.03
N GLU A 296 -3.66 8.07 -40.34
CA GLU A 296 -4.12 7.06 -41.30
C GLU A 296 -3.22 5.83 -41.23
N GLU A 297 -3.83 4.64 -41.20
CA GLU A 297 -3.10 3.39 -41.10
C GLU A 297 -2.52 2.96 -42.46
N ILE A 298 -1.20 2.88 -42.53
CA ILE A 298 -0.45 2.46 -43.71
C ILE A 298 0.14 1.07 -43.45
N LYS A 299 -0.22 0.10 -44.30
CA LYS A 299 0.26 -1.28 -44.21
C LYS A 299 1.73 -1.36 -44.63
N GLN A 300 2.49 -2.16 -43.89
CA GLN A 300 3.88 -2.47 -44.22
C GLN A 300 3.95 -3.71 -45.13
N GLU A 301 5.00 -3.80 -45.95
CA GLU A 301 5.30 -4.99 -46.76
C GLU A 301 5.75 -6.19 -45.92
N GLY A 302 6.18 -5.94 -44.68
CA GLY A 302 6.66 -6.93 -43.73
C GLY A 302 6.14 -6.73 -42.30
N ARG A 303 6.67 -7.52 -41.39
CA ARG A 303 6.50 -7.37 -39.94
C ARG A 303 7.80 -6.82 -39.36
N SER A 304 7.70 -5.70 -38.66
CA SER A 304 8.79 -5.18 -37.83
C SER A 304 8.54 -5.58 -36.39
N THR A 305 9.52 -6.23 -35.74
CA THR A 305 9.45 -6.60 -34.33
C THR A 305 10.65 -6.06 -33.59
N TYR A 306 10.39 -5.39 -32.47
CA TYR A 306 11.38 -4.79 -31.60
C TYR A 306 11.28 -5.44 -30.22
N TYR A 307 12.42 -5.85 -29.68
CA TYR A 307 12.56 -6.34 -28.32
C TYR A 307 13.25 -5.28 -27.47
N GLY A 308 12.70 -5.02 -26.29
CA GLY A 308 13.34 -4.24 -25.24
C GLY A 308 13.44 -5.04 -23.95
N GLY A 309 14.66 -5.43 -23.61
CA GLY A 309 15.01 -5.97 -22.30
C GLY A 309 15.59 -4.87 -21.42
N SER A 310 15.01 -4.64 -20.26
CA SER A 310 15.52 -3.70 -19.26
C SER A 310 15.75 -4.44 -17.94
N PHE A 311 16.96 -4.33 -17.42
CA PHE A 311 17.32 -4.80 -16.10
C PHE A 311 17.64 -3.60 -15.20
N TYR A 312 17.10 -3.60 -13.99
CA TYR A 312 17.53 -2.67 -12.96
C TYR A 312 17.76 -3.35 -11.63
N ALA A 313 18.65 -2.78 -10.84
CA ALA A 313 18.84 -3.12 -9.44
C ALA A 313 18.80 -1.87 -8.58
N LEU A 314 18.05 -1.90 -7.49
CA LEU A 314 17.93 -0.85 -6.48
C LEU A 314 18.38 -1.38 -5.12
N TYR A 315 19.10 -0.55 -4.39
CA TYR A 315 19.52 -0.78 -3.01
C TYR A 315 18.96 0.30 -2.09
N GLY A 316 18.33 -0.12 -0.99
CA GLY A 316 17.87 0.79 0.04
C GLY A 316 19.04 1.33 0.86
N VAL A 317 19.21 2.66 0.87
CA VAL A 317 20.29 3.34 1.64
C VAL A 317 19.79 4.02 2.90
N SER A 318 18.49 4.28 2.99
CA SER A 318 17.87 5.06 4.06
C SER A 318 17.06 4.19 5.02
N LYS A 319 17.22 4.39 6.34
CA LYS A 319 16.49 3.61 7.36
C LYS A 319 14.96 3.79 7.24
N ALA A 320 14.53 4.99 6.88
CA ALA A 320 13.12 5.36 6.74
C ALA A 320 12.52 5.06 5.35
N ALA A 321 13.19 4.24 4.50
CA ALA A 321 12.73 3.92 3.15
C ALA A 321 12.39 5.14 2.28
N ARG A 322 13.29 6.13 2.23
CA ARG A 322 13.08 7.39 1.49
C ARG A 322 13.97 7.58 0.27
N VAL A 323 15.05 6.81 0.18
CA VAL A 323 16.04 6.89 -0.89
C VAL A 323 16.55 5.48 -1.20
N ASN A 324 16.51 5.12 -2.46
CA ASN A 324 17.14 3.95 -3.06
C ASN A 324 18.07 4.42 -4.18
N VAL A 325 19.19 3.73 -4.36
CA VAL A 325 20.16 4.00 -5.43
C VAL A 325 20.41 2.72 -6.20
N GLY A 326 20.77 2.84 -7.47
CA GLY A 326 20.85 1.69 -8.34
C GLY A 326 21.39 2.01 -9.71
N PHE A 327 21.14 1.10 -10.65
CA PHE A 327 21.52 1.25 -12.04
C PHE A 327 20.54 0.54 -12.96
N ASP A 328 20.56 0.95 -14.23
CA ASP A 328 19.84 0.35 -15.36
C ASP A 328 20.82 -0.25 -16.37
N LEU A 329 20.41 -1.34 -17.01
CA LEU A 329 21.01 -1.96 -18.19
C LEU A 329 19.90 -2.24 -19.21
N ASN A 330 20.11 -1.84 -20.46
CA ASN A 330 19.13 -2.04 -21.52
C ASN A 330 19.72 -2.84 -22.68
N VAL A 331 18.99 -3.86 -23.12
CA VAL A 331 19.26 -4.64 -24.31
C VAL A 331 18.12 -4.40 -25.29
N LYS A 332 18.46 -4.14 -26.55
CA LYS A 332 17.49 -4.04 -27.63
C LYS A 332 17.80 -5.07 -28.70
N ALA A 333 16.75 -5.55 -29.35
CA ALA A 333 16.89 -6.29 -30.58
C ALA A 333 15.78 -5.91 -31.56
N VAL A 334 16.06 -6.07 -32.84
CA VAL A 334 15.08 -5.83 -33.92
C VAL A 334 15.12 -7.01 -34.89
N TYR A 335 13.96 -7.33 -35.44
CA TYR A 335 13.77 -8.37 -36.45
C TYR A 335 12.71 -7.96 -37.45
N ILE A 336 13.09 -7.88 -38.72
CA ILE A 336 12.20 -7.65 -39.85
C ILE A 336 11.98 -8.99 -40.56
N ASP A 337 10.71 -9.33 -40.79
CA ASP A 337 10.30 -10.56 -41.48
C ASP A 337 9.15 -10.26 -42.45
N SER A 338 8.71 -11.27 -43.21
CA SER A 338 7.43 -11.24 -43.92
C SER A 338 6.26 -10.94 -42.97
N VAL A 339 5.15 -10.42 -43.50
CA VAL A 339 3.92 -10.11 -42.72
C VAL A 339 3.43 -11.31 -41.86
N ASN A 340 3.58 -12.52 -42.38
CA ASN A 340 3.19 -13.78 -41.72
C ASN A 340 4.30 -14.34 -40.80
N GLY A 341 5.44 -13.65 -40.70
CA GLY A 341 6.55 -13.99 -39.83
C GLY A 341 6.18 -13.95 -38.35
N SER A 342 6.84 -14.81 -37.57
CA SER A 342 6.60 -14.88 -36.12
C SER A 342 7.34 -13.74 -35.40
N PRO A 343 6.66 -12.97 -34.53
CA PRO A 343 7.32 -11.93 -33.72
C PRO A 343 8.38 -12.50 -32.77
N PHE A 344 8.28 -13.78 -32.39
CA PHE A 344 9.22 -14.43 -31.48
C PHE A 344 10.59 -14.71 -32.10
N LYS A 345 10.76 -14.52 -33.43
CA LYS A 345 12.08 -14.63 -34.08
C LYS A 345 13.07 -13.56 -33.61
N VAL A 346 12.60 -12.47 -33.01
CA VAL A 346 13.47 -11.45 -32.40
C VAL A 346 14.39 -12.02 -31.31
N PHE A 347 14.01 -13.13 -30.69
CA PHE A 347 14.83 -13.83 -29.69
C PHE A 347 15.95 -14.70 -30.24
N LYS A 348 16.12 -14.77 -31.58
CA LYS A 348 17.30 -15.39 -32.17
C LYS A 348 18.59 -14.65 -31.82
N PHE A 349 18.47 -13.34 -31.55
CA PHE A 349 19.58 -12.44 -31.25
C PHE A 349 20.73 -12.55 -32.27
N GLU A 350 20.38 -12.62 -33.55
CA GLU A 350 21.31 -12.69 -34.68
C GLU A 350 21.59 -11.29 -35.25
N THR A 351 22.70 -11.14 -35.97
CA THR A 351 23.03 -9.91 -36.72
C THR A 351 23.06 -10.24 -38.21
N THR A 352 22.07 -9.73 -38.94
CA THR A 352 21.84 -9.92 -40.38
C THR A 352 21.27 -8.61 -40.94
N PRO A 353 21.18 -8.43 -42.27
CA PRO A 353 20.52 -7.26 -42.86
C PRO A 353 19.08 -6.99 -42.38
N TYR A 354 18.44 -7.95 -41.71
CA TYR A 354 17.06 -7.84 -41.22
C TYR A 354 16.96 -7.91 -39.70
N SER A 355 18.07 -8.04 -38.97
CA SER A 355 18.03 -8.18 -37.51
C SER A 355 19.34 -7.80 -36.85
N ARG A 356 19.26 -7.29 -35.63
CA ARG A 356 20.43 -7.03 -34.79
C ARG A 356 20.02 -6.97 -33.33
N THR A 357 21.00 -7.15 -32.45
CA THR A 357 20.86 -7.07 -31.00
C THR A 357 22.06 -6.33 -30.42
N ALA A 358 21.83 -5.47 -29.41
CA ALA A 358 22.92 -4.89 -28.63
C ALA A 358 22.50 -4.61 -27.18
N LEU A 359 23.49 -4.60 -26.29
CA LEU A 359 23.38 -3.88 -25.03
C LEU A 359 23.48 -2.39 -25.35
N THR A 360 22.37 -1.66 -25.31
CA THR A 360 22.29 -0.30 -25.88
C THR A 360 22.70 0.77 -24.88
N SER A 361 22.37 0.61 -23.60
CA SER A 361 22.67 1.63 -22.60
C SER A 361 22.84 1.09 -21.19
N ILE A 362 23.57 1.86 -20.39
CA ILE A 362 23.74 1.71 -18.94
C ILE A 362 23.54 3.06 -18.28
N GLY A 363 23.04 3.10 -17.05
CA GLY A 363 22.91 4.37 -16.35
C GLY A 363 22.72 4.25 -14.84
N PRO A 364 23.19 5.22 -14.04
CA PRO A 364 22.80 5.31 -12.64
C PRO A 364 21.31 5.60 -12.50
N LYS A 365 20.71 5.07 -11.42
CA LYS A 365 19.32 5.29 -11.04
C LYS A 365 19.23 5.72 -9.57
N ILE A 366 18.33 6.65 -9.29
CA ILE A 366 17.90 6.98 -7.93
C ILE A 366 16.39 6.94 -7.86
N LYS A 367 15.85 6.46 -6.75
CA LYS A 367 14.43 6.56 -6.41
C LYS A 367 14.28 7.18 -5.04
N PHE A 368 13.41 8.17 -4.90
CA PHE A 368 13.25 8.90 -3.65
C PHE A 368 11.81 9.32 -3.41
N GLN A 369 11.45 9.48 -2.13
CA GLN A 369 10.16 10.01 -1.68
C GLN A 369 10.33 11.50 -1.34
N PRO A 370 9.94 12.43 -2.24
CA PRO A 370 10.19 13.86 -2.05
C PRO A 370 9.38 14.43 -0.87
N ILE A 371 8.13 14.00 -0.70
CA ILE A 371 7.20 14.56 0.29
C ILE A 371 7.02 13.56 1.41
N LYS A 372 7.49 13.89 2.63
CA LYS A 372 7.48 12.96 3.77
C LYS A 372 6.07 12.52 4.16
N SER A 373 5.08 13.40 4.04
CA SER A 373 3.68 13.15 4.39
C SER A 373 2.90 12.37 3.34
N VAL A 374 3.48 12.11 2.17
CA VAL A 374 2.83 11.38 1.06
C VAL A 374 3.69 10.16 0.73
N SER A 375 3.49 9.08 1.49
CA SER A 375 4.27 7.84 1.38
C SER A 375 4.04 7.07 0.08
N ASN A 376 2.88 7.28 -0.55
CA ASN A 376 2.46 6.68 -1.81
C ASN A 376 2.81 7.54 -3.04
N PHE A 377 3.73 8.49 -2.90
CA PHE A 377 4.28 9.29 -3.99
C PHE A 377 5.80 9.16 -4.02
N SER A 378 6.36 8.74 -5.16
CA SER A 378 7.80 8.65 -5.33
C SER A 378 8.25 9.12 -6.70
N VAL A 379 9.51 9.51 -6.78
CA VAL A 379 10.17 9.91 -8.02
C VAL A 379 11.34 8.98 -8.27
N GLN A 380 11.43 8.47 -9.49
CA GLN A 380 12.59 7.72 -9.96
C GLN A 380 13.26 8.51 -11.09
N SER A 381 14.58 8.66 -11.02
CA SER A 381 15.38 9.33 -12.03
C SER A 381 16.51 8.41 -12.46
N ALA A 382 16.65 8.20 -13.77
CA ALA A 382 17.75 7.45 -14.37
C ALA A 382 18.39 8.25 -15.51
N PHE A 383 19.72 8.18 -15.63
CA PHE A 383 20.46 8.81 -16.72
C PHE A 383 21.20 7.75 -17.53
N TRP A 384 20.69 7.42 -18.71
CA TRP A 384 21.25 6.38 -19.57
C TRP A 384 22.25 6.94 -20.57
N ILE A 385 23.40 6.29 -20.62
CA ILE A 385 24.48 6.56 -21.55
C ILE A 385 24.41 5.49 -22.64
N PRO A 386 24.28 5.87 -23.93
CA PRO A 386 24.29 4.91 -25.03
C PRO A 386 25.73 4.40 -25.24
N ILE A 387 25.92 3.09 -25.15
CA ILE A 387 27.23 2.42 -25.19
C ILE A 387 27.47 1.59 -26.45
N ALA A 388 26.42 1.35 -27.23
CA ALA A 388 26.53 0.73 -28.54
C ALA A 388 26.61 1.80 -29.64
N ASP A 389 27.24 1.44 -30.75
CA ASP A 389 27.39 2.28 -31.93
C ASP A 389 26.27 2.05 -32.94
N ASP A 390 26.00 3.07 -33.75
CA ASP A 390 25.08 3.04 -34.88
C ASP A 390 23.69 2.44 -34.53
N LEU A 391 23.09 2.90 -33.43
CA LEU A 391 21.77 2.40 -32.99
C LEU A 391 20.63 2.85 -33.92
N GLU A 392 20.82 3.99 -34.59
CA GLU A 392 19.87 4.62 -35.50
C GLU A 392 20.09 4.25 -36.98
N SER A 393 21.14 3.47 -37.30
CA SER A 393 21.50 3.08 -38.67
C SER A 393 21.80 4.28 -39.60
N ILE A 394 22.70 5.17 -39.18
CA ILE A 394 22.95 6.48 -39.82
C ILE A 394 24.16 6.46 -40.77
N GLU A 395 24.93 5.38 -40.82
CA GLU A 395 26.04 5.28 -41.77
C GLU A 395 25.59 4.84 -43.18
N GLU A 396 26.17 5.47 -44.21
CA GLU A 396 25.88 5.25 -45.65
C GLU A 396 26.18 3.83 -46.18
N PHE A 397 26.66 2.89 -45.35
CA PHE A 397 27.08 1.54 -45.77
C PHE A 397 26.67 0.38 -44.84
N HIS A 398 25.67 0.55 -43.98
CA HIS A 398 25.18 -0.56 -43.14
C HIS A 398 23.73 -0.94 -43.44
N ASP A 399 23.54 -2.14 -44.01
CA ASP A 399 22.27 -2.78 -44.37
C ASP A 399 21.40 -3.17 -43.15
N TYR A 400 21.54 -2.53 -41.99
CA TYR A 400 20.89 -2.98 -40.76
C TYR A 400 19.62 -2.18 -40.43
N PRO A 401 18.62 -2.79 -39.77
CA PRO A 401 17.43 -2.05 -39.34
C PRO A 401 17.72 -1.13 -38.15
N TRP A 402 16.98 -0.02 -38.06
CA TRP A 402 16.95 0.86 -36.88
C TRP A 402 16.60 0.06 -35.61
N MET A 403 17.28 0.34 -34.49
CA MET A 403 17.11 -0.43 -33.25
C MET A 403 16.75 0.43 -32.03
N ASP A 404 17.42 1.56 -31.83
CA ASP A 404 17.19 2.46 -30.69
C ASP A 404 17.75 3.87 -30.99
N TYR A 405 17.48 4.82 -30.10
CA TYR A 405 18.08 6.16 -30.18
C TYR A 405 19.56 6.14 -29.75
N HIS A 406 20.43 6.74 -30.56
CA HIS A 406 21.84 6.94 -30.21
C HIS A 406 22.02 8.23 -29.40
N MET A 407 21.31 8.35 -28.29
CA MET A 407 21.16 9.61 -27.53
C MET A 407 21.36 9.41 -26.03
N TYR A 408 21.83 10.45 -25.33
CA TYR A 408 21.80 10.45 -23.86
C TYR A 408 20.35 10.57 -23.40
N THR A 409 19.91 9.70 -22.50
CA THR A 409 18.50 9.67 -22.06
C THR A 409 18.40 9.98 -20.57
N TRP A 410 17.65 11.00 -20.19
CA TRP A 410 17.32 11.31 -18.80
C TRP A 410 15.84 11.07 -18.54
N TRP A 411 15.55 9.99 -17.83
CA TRP A 411 14.19 9.55 -17.55
C TRP A 411 13.81 9.86 -16.10
N ASN A 412 12.80 10.71 -15.92
CA ASN A 412 12.20 11.02 -14.64
C ASN A 412 10.78 10.47 -14.62
N GLN A 413 10.47 9.62 -13.65
CA GLN A 413 9.21 8.91 -13.51
C GLN A 413 8.57 9.29 -12.18
N PHE A 414 7.31 9.71 -12.22
CA PHE A 414 6.55 10.15 -11.07
C PHE A 414 5.46 9.14 -10.80
N TYR A 415 5.59 8.43 -9.68
CA TYR A 415 4.70 7.35 -9.30
C TYR A 415 3.75 7.81 -8.21
N PHE A 416 2.47 7.54 -8.40
CA PHE A 416 1.47 7.66 -7.35
C PHE A 416 0.53 6.45 -7.39
N ASP A 417 0.27 5.84 -6.25
CA ASP A 417 -0.76 4.82 -6.14
C ASP A 417 -1.71 5.09 -4.98
N LYS A 418 -2.97 4.71 -5.15
CA LYS A 418 -3.99 4.81 -4.11
C LYS A 418 -4.82 3.55 -4.09
N THR A 419 -4.83 2.90 -2.94
CA THR A 419 -5.66 1.71 -2.68
C THR A 419 -7.05 2.15 -2.23
N PHE A 420 -8.08 1.50 -2.78
CA PHE A 420 -9.49 1.73 -2.46
C PHE A 420 -10.10 0.41 -1.99
N GLY A 421 -10.73 0.42 -0.81
CA GLY A 421 -11.20 -0.81 -0.19
C GLY A 421 -10.05 -1.80 0.05
N SER A 422 -10.32 -3.10 -0.10
CA SER A 422 -9.35 -4.16 0.20
C SER A 422 -8.71 -4.79 -1.04
N ASN A 423 -9.19 -4.50 -2.25
CA ASN A 423 -8.80 -5.24 -3.46
C ASN A 423 -8.74 -4.40 -4.73
N TRP A 424 -8.81 -3.07 -4.64
CA TRP A 424 -8.63 -2.18 -5.78
C TRP A 424 -7.51 -1.18 -5.52
N GLN A 425 -6.74 -0.88 -6.55
CA GLN A 425 -5.73 0.17 -6.54
C GLN A 425 -5.74 0.90 -7.86
N ILE A 426 -5.65 2.23 -7.80
CA ILE A 426 -5.29 3.03 -8.96
C ILE A 426 -3.81 3.37 -8.84
N PHE A 427 -3.06 3.07 -9.89
CA PHE A 427 -1.67 3.49 -10.03
C PHE A 427 -1.55 4.43 -11.22
N THR A 428 -0.84 5.53 -11.03
CA THR A 428 -0.55 6.52 -12.07
C THR A 428 0.95 6.73 -12.17
N GLU A 429 1.43 6.82 -13.40
CA GLU A 429 2.81 7.12 -13.74
C GLU A 429 2.81 8.28 -14.74
N PHE A 430 3.56 9.33 -14.43
CA PHE A 430 3.80 10.45 -15.33
C PHE A 430 5.30 10.64 -15.52
N ASP A 431 5.73 10.76 -16.75
CA ASP A 431 7.13 10.68 -17.11
C ASP A 431 7.61 11.93 -17.84
N PHE A 432 8.87 12.29 -17.60
CA PHE A 432 9.67 13.14 -18.48
C PHE A 432 10.86 12.34 -18.98
N LEU A 433 10.81 11.93 -20.24
CA LEU A 433 11.84 11.14 -20.89
C LEU A 433 12.61 12.02 -21.88
N PHE A 434 13.61 12.76 -21.37
CA PHE A 434 14.44 13.62 -22.18
C PHE A 434 15.46 12.79 -22.96
N ARG A 435 15.61 13.07 -24.27
CA ARG A 435 16.69 12.53 -25.09
C ARG A 435 17.50 13.65 -25.69
N PHE A 436 18.77 13.71 -25.30
CA PHE A 436 19.73 14.71 -25.77
C PHE A 436 20.61 14.12 -26.86
N LYS A 437 20.71 14.85 -27.96
CA LYS A 437 21.46 14.44 -29.14
C LYS A 437 22.93 14.13 -28.79
N LYS A 438 23.42 12.98 -29.26
CA LYS A 438 24.84 12.62 -29.26
C LYS A 438 25.39 12.80 -30.67
N THR A 439 26.70 13.06 -30.81
CA THR A 439 27.37 13.03 -32.12
C THR A 439 27.08 11.69 -32.80
N GLY A 440 26.61 11.76 -34.05
CA GLY A 440 26.19 10.58 -34.81
C GLY A 440 24.72 10.20 -34.67
N SER A 441 23.88 11.01 -34.00
CA SER A 441 22.42 10.89 -34.02
C SER A 441 21.79 11.88 -35.01
N ASN A 442 20.82 11.42 -35.80
CA ASN A 442 20.03 12.27 -36.72
C ASN A 442 18.72 12.73 -36.08
N THR A 443 18.34 12.13 -34.97
CA THR A 443 17.11 12.49 -34.26
C THR A 443 17.29 13.81 -33.51
N PRO A 444 16.35 14.77 -33.63
CA PRO A 444 16.39 16.01 -32.85
C PRO A 444 16.27 15.75 -31.35
N THR A 445 16.84 16.64 -30.53
CA THR A 445 16.62 16.63 -29.08
C THR A 445 15.12 16.75 -28.77
N HIS A 446 14.59 15.84 -27.94
CA HIS A 446 13.15 15.76 -27.67
C HIS A 446 12.84 15.26 -26.27
N VAL A 447 11.58 15.36 -25.87
CA VAL A 447 11.03 14.76 -24.65
C VAL A 447 9.77 13.97 -24.98
N ASP A 448 9.68 12.74 -24.52
CA ASP A 448 8.41 12.02 -24.44
C ASP A 448 7.78 12.25 -23.06
N LEU A 449 6.46 12.43 -23.02
CA LEU A 449 5.70 12.67 -21.79
C LEU A 449 4.65 11.56 -21.52
N PRO A 450 5.04 10.28 -21.36
CA PRO A 450 4.10 9.22 -21.02
C PRO A 450 3.27 9.55 -19.79
N LEU A 451 1.95 9.42 -19.93
CA LEU A 451 0.98 9.44 -18.84
C LEU A 451 0.23 8.11 -18.85
N SER A 452 0.40 7.34 -17.78
CA SER A 452 -0.14 6.00 -17.62
C SER A 452 -1.10 5.93 -16.44
N LEU A 453 -2.21 5.23 -16.63
CA LEU A 453 -3.18 4.92 -15.59
C LEU A 453 -3.42 3.41 -15.58
N PHE A 454 -3.34 2.82 -14.40
CA PHE A 454 -3.58 1.41 -14.15
C PHE A 454 -4.70 1.26 -13.13
N ALA A 455 -5.74 0.52 -13.51
CA ALA A 455 -6.78 0.07 -12.60
C ALA A 455 -6.52 -1.39 -12.24
N SER A 456 -6.05 -1.61 -11.01
CA SER A 456 -5.60 -2.91 -10.52
C SER A 456 -6.62 -3.51 -9.55
N TRP A 457 -7.01 -4.75 -9.83
CA TRP A 457 -7.81 -5.60 -8.95
C TRP A 457 -6.94 -6.71 -8.37
N PHE A 458 -7.12 -7.01 -7.08
CA PHE A 458 -6.38 -8.06 -6.37
C PHE A 458 -7.31 -9.23 -6.01
N PRO A 459 -7.55 -10.19 -6.93
CA PRO A 459 -8.41 -11.33 -6.67
C PRO A 459 -7.96 -12.19 -5.48
N THR A 460 -6.65 -12.25 -5.23
CA THR A 460 -6.05 -12.91 -4.08
C THR A 460 -4.88 -12.07 -3.57
N SER A 461 -4.31 -12.41 -2.41
CA SER A 461 -3.09 -11.73 -1.93
C SER A 461 -1.91 -11.87 -2.90
N LYS A 462 -1.84 -12.95 -3.68
CA LYS A 462 -0.71 -13.24 -4.58
C LYS A 462 -0.96 -12.85 -6.04
N SER A 463 -2.15 -12.38 -6.39
CA SER A 463 -2.51 -12.12 -7.78
C SER A 463 -3.09 -10.73 -7.97
N THR A 464 -2.67 -10.09 -9.05
CA THR A 464 -3.23 -8.83 -9.54
C THR A 464 -3.68 -9.03 -10.96
N LEU A 465 -4.85 -8.52 -11.30
CA LEU A 465 -5.28 -8.30 -12.68
C LEU A 465 -5.43 -6.79 -12.85
N TYR A 466 -4.93 -6.24 -13.94
CA TYR A 466 -5.03 -4.82 -14.16
C TYR A 466 -5.39 -4.48 -15.60
N PHE A 467 -6.11 -3.37 -15.73
CA PHE A 467 -6.32 -2.66 -16.98
C PHE A 467 -5.38 -1.46 -17.02
N GLN A 468 -4.82 -1.17 -18.19
CA GLN A 468 -3.98 0.01 -18.39
C GLN A 468 -4.45 0.85 -19.58
N ILE A 469 -4.27 2.16 -19.47
CA ILE A 469 -4.34 3.12 -20.56
C ILE A 469 -3.16 4.07 -20.45
N GLN A 470 -2.58 4.43 -21.59
CA GLN A 470 -1.46 5.37 -21.66
C GLN A 470 -1.60 6.28 -22.88
N TYR A 471 -1.19 7.54 -22.70
CA TYR A 471 -0.96 8.49 -23.78
C TYR A 471 0.45 9.07 -23.65
N SER A 472 1.18 9.21 -24.75
CA SER A 472 2.57 9.66 -24.73
C SER A 472 2.84 10.58 -25.92
N PRO A 473 2.74 11.91 -25.75
CA PRO A 473 3.19 12.86 -26.75
C PRO A 473 4.72 12.98 -26.73
N ARG A 474 5.30 13.26 -27.89
CA ARG A 474 6.71 13.61 -28.06
C ARG A 474 6.83 15.03 -28.58
N LEU A 475 7.54 15.86 -27.82
CA LEU A 475 7.81 17.24 -28.16
C LEU A 475 9.27 17.40 -28.55
N GLN A 476 9.54 18.05 -29.68
CA GLN A 476 10.88 18.48 -30.03
C GLN A 476 11.33 19.61 -29.07
N LEU A 477 12.61 19.71 -28.75
CA LEU A 477 13.14 20.71 -27.81
C LEU A 477 14.18 21.66 -28.45
N GLU A 478 14.51 21.44 -29.70
CA GLU A 478 15.41 22.29 -30.48
C GLU A 478 14.73 22.76 -31.77
N GLU A 479 15.21 23.84 -32.36
CA GLU A 479 14.76 24.25 -33.69
C GLU A 479 15.49 23.40 -34.75
N THR A 480 14.75 22.86 -35.72
CA THR A 480 15.34 22.13 -36.85
C THR A 480 14.79 22.64 -38.18
N GLN A 481 15.57 22.43 -39.25
CA GLN A 481 15.10 22.64 -40.62
C GLN A 481 14.76 21.27 -41.20
N GLU A 482 13.52 21.10 -41.64
CA GLU A 482 13.04 19.89 -42.32
C GLU A 482 12.68 20.21 -43.77
N TYR A 483 12.88 19.22 -44.65
CA TYR A 483 12.52 19.34 -46.07
C TYR A 483 11.18 18.68 -46.32
N ASP A 484 10.22 19.46 -46.80
CA ASP A 484 8.95 18.95 -47.28
C ASP A 484 9.09 18.51 -48.75
N TRP A 485 8.99 17.21 -48.99
CA TRP A 485 9.09 16.61 -50.33
C TRP A 485 7.87 16.91 -51.20
N ALA A 486 6.72 17.27 -50.63
CA ALA A 486 5.51 17.57 -51.38
C ALA A 486 5.51 19.01 -51.91
N THR A 487 6.11 19.95 -51.16
CA THR A 487 6.25 21.35 -51.57
C THR A 487 7.66 21.71 -52.07
N GLU A 488 8.60 20.76 -52.03
CA GLU A 488 10.02 20.94 -52.36
C GLU A 488 10.67 22.13 -51.64
N SER A 489 10.32 22.32 -50.36
CA SER A 489 10.77 23.49 -49.59
C SER A 489 11.24 23.10 -48.19
N ASN A 490 12.20 23.87 -47.66
CA ASN A 490 12.58 23.75 -46.26
C ASN A 490 11.59 24.53 -45.41
N TYR A 491 11.16 23.92 -44.31
CA TYR A 491 10.41 24.59 -43.25
C TYR A 491 11.13 24.44 -41.92
N THR A 492 10.82 25.36 -41.00
CA THR A 492 11.38 25.35 -39.65
C THR A 492 10.40 24.60 -38.75
N VAL A 493 10.92 23.65 -37.97
CA VAL A 493 10.21 23.00 -36.86
C VAL A 493 10.60 23.74 -35.59
N ASP A 494 9.62 24.38 -34.96
CA ASP A 494 9.84 25.17 -33.76
C ASP A 494 10.04 24.26 -32.53
N PRO A 495 10.77 24.72 -31.50
CA PRO A 495 10.80 24.03 -30.21
C PRO A 495 9.39 23.84 -29.64
N PHE A 496 9.20 22.73 -28.93
CA PHE A 496 7.94 22.26 -28.33
C PHE A 496 6.87 21.81 -29.33
N GLU A 497 7.22 21.65 -30.61
CA GLU A 497 6.31 21.07 -31.59
C GLU A 497 6.06 19.57 -31.34
N LEU A 498 4.79 19.15 -31.52
CA LEU A 498 4.35 17.76 -31.39
C LEU A 498 4.72 16.97 -32.65
N ILE A 499 5.86 16.28 -32.60
CA ILE A 499 6.41 15.52 -33.72
C ILE A 499 5.85 14.09 -33.83
N SER A 500 5.43 13.49 -32.71
CA SER A 500 4.79 12.17 -32.67
C SER A 500 3.96 12.00 -31.39
N ASP A 501 2.99 11.10 -31.41
CA ASP A 501 2.33 10.62 -30.21
C ASP A 501 1.79 9.20 -30.38
N TYR A 502 1.40 8.59 -29.27
CA TYR A 502 0.58 7.40 -29.30
C TYR A 502 -0.35 7.30 -28.08
N ALA A 503 -1.42 6.54 -28.24
CA ALA A 503 -2.22 6.03 -27.15
C ALA A 503 -2.36 4.51 -27.23
N GLN A 504 -2.27 3.86 -26.08
CA GLN A 504 -2.41 2.41 -25.98
C GLN A 504 -3.27 2.01 -24.80
N THR A 505 -3.87 0.82 -24.92
CA THR A 505 -4.66 0.20 -23.87
C THR A 505 -4.28 -1.27 -23.76
N GLY A 506 -4.44 -1.86 -22.58
CA GLY A 506 -4.04 -3.24 -22.37
C GLY A 506 -4.53 -3.86 -21.08
N LEU A 507 -4.24 -5.14 -20.95
CA LEU A 507 -4.49 -5.93 -19.76
C LEU A 507 -3.19 -6.56 -19.30
N GLY A 508 -3.05 -6.72 -18.00
CA GLY A 508 -1.95 -7.47 -17.43
C GLY A 508 -2.32 -8.21 -16.16
N ALA A 509 -1.44 -9.10 -15.77
CA ALA A 509 -1.55 -9.92 -14.58
C ALA A 509 -0.21 -9.99 -13.88
N LYS A 510 -0.22 -9.93 -12.55
CA LYS A 510 0.94 -10.19 -11.71
C LYS A 510 0.66 -11.38 -10.81
N TYR A 511 1.65 -12.23 -10.59
CA TYR A 511 1.55 -13.37 -9.70
C TYR A 511 2.82 -13.53 -8.86
N GLN A 512 2.64 -13.71 -7.55
CA GLN A 512 3.75 -13.94 -6.63
C GLN A 512 4.07 -15.43 -6.55
N LEU A 513 5.15 -15.83 -7.24
CA LEU A 513 5.61 -17.21 -7.33
C LEU A 513 6.24 -17.69 -6.01
N THR A 514 7.06 -16.85 -5.38
CA THR A 514 7.68 -17.14 -4.07
C THR A 514 7.61 -15.90 -3.19
N ARG A 515 8.04 -16.00 -1.91
CA ARG A 515 8.07 -14.84 -1.01
C ARG A 515 8.81 -13.64 -1.60
N ASN A 516 9.84 -13.87 -2.40
CA ASN A 516 10.70 -12.80 -2.91
C ASN A 516 10.54 -12.57 -4.41
N PHE A 517 9.85 -13.45 -5.14
CA PHE A 517 9.83 -13.47 -6.60
C PHE A 517 8.42 -13.31 -7.17
N ASN A 518 8.27 -12.32 -8.04
CA ASN A 518 7.03 -11.98 -8.72
C ASN A 518 7.20 -12.11 -10.24
N LEU A 519 6.14 -12.58 -10.88
CA LEU A 519 5.97 -12.65 -12.32
C LEU A 519 4.93 -11.63 -12.75
N GLU A 520 5.14 -10.98 -13.89
CA GLU A 520 4.19 -10.10 -14.54
C GLU A 520 4.08 -10.46 -16.02
N LEU A 521 2.85 -10.52 -16.53
CA LEU A 521 2.53 -10.68 -17.94
C LEU A 521 1.58 -9.57 -18.34
N SER A 522 1.82 -8.92 -19.47
CA SER A 522 0.85 -7.96 -20.01
C SER A 522 0.90 -7.87 -21.52
N GLY A 523 -0.18 -7.37 -22.11
CA GLY A 523 -0.25 -7.09 -23.54
C GLY A 523 -1.05 -5.82 -23.78
N THR A 524 -0.60 -5.03 -24.75
CA THR A 524 -1.21 -3.75 -25.09
C THR A 524 -1.43 -3.63 -26.58
N TYR A 525 -2.38 -2.80 -26.98
CA TYR A 525 -2.66 -2.47 -28.37
C TYR A 525 -2.64 -0.94 -28.54
N PHE A 526 -1.95 -0.48 -29.59
CA PHE A 526 -1.84 0.93 -29.95
C PHE A 526 -3.02 1.32 -30.86
N PHE A 527 -4.07 1.86 -30.25
CA PHE A 527 -5.31 2.19 -30.97
C PHE A 527 -5.23 3.51 -31.73
N THR A 528 -4.27 4.38 -31.42
CA THR A 528 -3.96 5.56 -32.24
C THR A 528 -2.52 6.00 -32.04
N SER A 529 -1.96 6.64 -33.07
CA SER A 529 -0.64 7.25 -33.07
C SER A 529 -0.53 8.28 -34.19
N LYS A 530 0.29 9.31 -33.97
CA LYS A 530 0.75 10.25 -35.00
C LYS A 530 2.22 9.93 -35.30
N ASN A 531 2.56 9.72 -36.57
CA ASN A 531 3.94 9.36 -36.99
C ASN A 531 4.51 8.21 -36.17
N GLY A 532 3.73 7.15 -36.01
CA GLY A 532 4.03 6.10 -35.02
C GLY A 532 3.49 4.74 -35.43
N GLY A 533 3.92 3.71 -34.71
CA GLY A 533 3.52 2.35 -35.02
C GLY A 533 2.04 2.05 -34.73
N ALA A 534 1.48 1.05 -35.42
CA ALA A 534 0.11 0.56 -35.25
C ALA A 534 0.12 -0.92 -34.82
N GLY A 535 0.94 -1.22 -33.81
CA GLY A 535 1.21 -2.58 -33.35
C GLY A 535 0.56 -2.95 -32.02
N TYR A 536 1.13 -3.97 -31.40
CA TYR A 536 0.80 -4.42 -30.05
C TYR A 536 2.06 -4.82 -29.28
N THR A 537 1.98 -4.83 -27.95
CA THR A 537 3.05 -5.36 -27.09
C THR A 537 2.69 -6.69 -26.45
N MET A 538 3.72 -7.46 -26.13
CA MET A 538 3.68 -8.60 -25.22
C MET A 538 4.84 -8.44 -24.23
N ASN A 539 4.53 -8.47 -22.95
CA ASN A 539 5.48 -8.15 -21.89
C ASN A 539 5.61 -9.29 -20.88
N LEU A 540 6.83 -9.50 -20.40
CA LEU A 540 7.19 -10.41 -19.33
C LEU A 540 8.10 -9.69 -18.33
N GLY A 541 7.58 -9.44 -17.13
CA GLY A 541 8.31 -8.88 -16.01
C GLY A 541 8.66 -9.95 -14.98
N LEU A 542 9.90 -9.94 -14.50
CA LEU A 542 10.35 -10.71 -13.36
C LEU A 542 10.88 -9.73 -12.31
N ARG A 543 10.39 -9.81 -11.08
CA ARG A 543 10.81 -8.92 -10.00
C ARG A 543 11.21 -9.74 -8.79
N TYR A 544 12.36 -9.41 -8.22
CA TYR A 544 12.91 -10.03 -7.03
C TYR A 544 13.17 -8.98 -5.95
N ILE A 545 12.68 -9.18 -4.73
CA ILE A 545 12.81 -8.24 -3.62
C ILE A 545 13.23 -8.98 -2.35
N ILE A 546 14.23 -8.45 -1.65
CA ILE A 546 14.69 -8.88 -0.31
C ILE A 546 14.59 -7.72 0.67
#